data_AF-A0A2S8ES71-F1
#
_entry.id   AF-A0A2S8ES71-F1
#
_cell.length_a   1.000
_cell.length_b   1.000
_cell.length_c   1.000
_cell.angle_alpha   90.00
_cell.angle_beta   90.00
_cell.angle_gamma   90.00
#
_symmetry.space_group_name_H-M   'P 1'
#
loop_
_entity.id
_entity.type
_entity.pdbx_description
1 polymer ?
#
loop_
_entity_poly.entity_id
_entity_poly.type
_entity_poly.pdbx_seq_one_letter_code
_entity_poly.pdbx_strand_id
1 'polypeptide(L)'
;MTVRALIGLLALVLAGCANRPAADGPRLCTPAPEAAPAPLNACGGGARVTVASVGDVLLHAALQRRGYAEGFDAIWARAAPWLRGADIVTANLEGRAAAGVARGGRPADDPGPVFDGAVYSGYPQFNYHPSAIDALRGLGVDLVSTANNHALDRGARGVDATLAALAARGMAHTGTIARGAPRDFAARLDTPLGPVAFIACSHHTNGISDPARQVLLCHRDRAELLALVRAEAARGAVIVLPHWGVEYSHRPAPRQRVLARDLAGAGATAVIGAHPHVVQPWETVAGVAGVRVPVIHSLGNFVSAQGALARRTGIIARVELCRGPRGRPVAAGAGWVPVMMLWTPRGPELYPPPPGADGGPGAARALVERLIPGRDLSADAQCQPAGQGG
;
A
#
# COMPACT_ATOMS: atom_id res chain seq x y z
N MET A 1 61.34 54.46 -29.39
CA MET A 1 60.16 54.68 -30.26
C MET A 1 59.96 53.44 -31.12
N THR A 2 58.68 53.12 -31.37
CA THR A 2 58.13 52.06 -32.25
C THR A 2 58.39 50.60 -31.86
N VAL A 3 57.44 50.00 -31.13
CA VAL A 3 57.10 48.57 -31.28
C VAL A 3 55.57 48.45 -31.39
N ARG A 4 55.18 47.68 -32.41
CA ARG A 4 53.83 47.53 -32.98
C ARG A 4 52.87 46.80 -32.03
N ALA A 5 51.62 47.26 -31.99
CA ALA A 5 50.51 46.56 -31.35
C ALA A 5 50.09 45.35 -32.21
N LEU A 6 50.05 44.17 -31.59
CA LEU A 6 49.55 42.93 -32.16
C LEU A 6 48.06 42.79 -31.79
N ILE A 7 47.17 42.83 -32.79
CA ILE A 7 45.74 42.60 -32.61
C ILE A 7 45.53 41.08 -32.54
N GLY A 8 45.19 40.57 -31.35
CA GLY A 8 44.75 39.19 -31.13
C GLY A 8 43.24 39.07 -31.32
N LEU A 9 42.83 38.27 -32.30
CA LEU A 9 41.44 37.94 -32.59
C LEU A 9 40.89 36.98 -31.51
N LEU A 10 40.01 37.46 -30.64
CA LEU A 10 39.31 36.64 -29.64
C LEU A 10 38.14 35.92 -30.32
N ALA A 11 38.31 34.63 -30.63
CA ALA A 11 37.22 33.78 -31.11
C ALA A 11 36.28 33.45 -29.93
N LEU A 12 35.10 34.06 -29.92
CA LEU A 12 34.02 33.76 -28.99
C LEU A 12 33.41 32.40 -29.36
N VAL A 13 33.75 31.34 -28.61
CA VAL A 13 33.05 30.06 -28.71
C VAL A 13 31.70 30.23 -28.00
N LEU A 14 30.65 30.48 -28.79
CA LEU A 14 29.26 30.39 -28.35
C LEU A 14 28.96 28.93 -28.01
N ALA A 15 29.13 28.56 -26.74
CA ALA A 15 28.56 27.33 -26.20
C ALA A 15 27.03 27.47 -26.28
N GLY A 16 26.44 26.83 -27.29
CA GLY A 16 25.00 26.69 -27.41
C GLY A 16 24.45 26.07 -26.14
N CYS A 17 23.65 26.84 -25.40
CA CYS A 17 22.75 26.28 -24.41
C CYS A 17 21.77 25.39 -25.17
N ALA A 18 22.05 24.09 -25.22
CA ALA A 18 21.05 23.12 -25.63
C ALA A 18 19.86 23.32 -24.68
N ASN A 19 18.72 23.72 -25.24
CA ASN A 19 17.44 23.68 -24.58
C ASN A 19 17.27 22.27 -24.00
N ARG A 20 17.51 22.12 -22.69
CA ARG A 20 16.89 21.03 -21.97
C ARG A 20 15.39 21.28 -22.13
N PRO A 21 14.61 20.34 -22.69
CA PRO A 21 13.16 20.46 -22.59
C PRO A 21 12.84 20.68 -21.11
N ALA A 22 11.99 21.67 -20.84
CA ALA A 22 11.47 21.89 -19.50
C ALA A 22 11.00 20.53 -18.96
N ALA A 23 11.35 20.21 -17.71
CA ALA A 23 10.87 18.99 -17.07
C ALA A 23 9.35 18.95 -17.23
N ASP A 24 8.87 18.02 -18.05
CA ASP A 24 7.44 17.90 -18.33
C ASP A 24 6.71 17.79 -17.00
N GLY A 25 5.72 18.65 -16.80
CA GLY A 25 4.90 18.62 -15.60
C GLY A 25 4.31 17.23 -15.35
N PRO A 26 3.87 16.94 -14.12
CA PRO A 26 3.34 15.62 -13.78
C PRO A 26 2.22 15.21 -14.74
N ARG A 27 2.36 14.03 -15.36
CA ARG A 27 1.40 13.50 -16.33
C ARG A 27 0.33 12.66 -15.62
N LEU A 28 -0.87 12.61 -16.18
CA LEU A 28 -1.86 11.61 -15.78
C LEU A 28 -1.65 10.37 -16.64
N CYS A 29 -1.37 9.24 -15.99
CA CYS A 29 -1.11 7.99 -16.67
C CYS A 29 -2.17 6.95 -16.32
N THR A 30 -2.53 6.14 -17.31
CA THR A 30 -3.50 5.05 -17.18
C THR A 30 -2.83 3.72 -17.55
N PRO A 31 -3.23 2.60 -16.90
CA PRO A 31 -2.75 1.28 -17.29
C PRO A 31 -3.11 0.96 -18.74
N ALA A 32 -2.17 0.40 -19.50
CA ALA A 32 -2.50 -0.28 -20.75
C ALA A 32 -2.98 -1.72 -20.48
N PRO A 33 -3.84 -2.29 -21.33
CA PRO A 33 -4.49 -3.58 -21.05
C PRO A 33 -3.57 -4.82 -21.06
N GLU A 34 -2.33 -4.73 -21.54
CA GLU A 34 -1.63 -5.91 -22.09
C GLU A 34 -0.29 -6.27 -21.43
N ALA A 35 0.25 -5.45 -20.52
CA ALA A 35 1.49 -5.77 -19.83
C ALA A 35 1.26 -6.77 -18.68
N ALA A 36 1.24 -8.07 -18.97
CA ALA A 36 1.18 -9.12 -17.96
C ALA A 36 2.56 -9.81 -17.77
N PRO A 37 3.14 -9.81 -16.56
CA PRO A 37 4.32 -10.61 -16.26
C PRO A 37 4.08 -12.10 -16.50
N ALA A 38 5.15 -12.88 -16.61
CA ALA A 38 5.06 -14.32 -16.80
C ALA A 38 4.14 -14.98 -15.75
N PRO A 39 3.27 -15.91 -16.17
CA PRO A 39 2.28 -16.52 -15.28
C PRO A 39 2.96 -17.32 -14.16
N LEU A 40 2.38 -17.24 -12.96
CA LEU A 40 2.82 -17.98 -11.79
C LEU A 40 2.28 -19.41 -11.81
N ASN A 41 0.99 -19.59 -12.10
CA ASN A 41 0.32 -20.87 -12.17
C ASN A 41 -0.56 -20.94 -13.42
N ALA A 42 -0.82 -22.16 -13.89
CA ALA A 42 -1.80 -22.39 -14.94
C ALA A 42 -3.21 -22.09 -14.44
N CYS A 43 -4.01 -21.43 -15.27
CA CYS A 43 -5.44 -21.24 -15.06
C CYS A 43 -6.22 -22.25 -15.90
N GLY A 44 -7.29 -22.79 -15.32
CA GLY A 44 -8.38 -23.36 -16.11
C GLY A 44 -9.20 -22.26 -16.79
N GLY A 45 -10.15 -22.65 -17.63
CA GLY A 45 -11.15 -21.73 -18.17
C GLY A 45 -12.06 -21.15 -17.06
N GLY A 46 -12.67 -20.00 -17.33
CA GLY A 46 -13.66 -19.37 -16.44
C GLY A 46 -13.26 -17.99 -15.93
N ALA A 47 -13.86 -17.59 -14.80
CA ALA A 47 -13.69 -16.27 -14.22
C ALA A 47 -12.25 -16.01 -13.74
N ARG A 48 -11.85 -14.74 -13.75
CA ARG A 48 -10.63 -14.21 -13.15
C ARG A 48 -11.02 -13.08 -12.22
N VAL A 49 -10.24 -12.88 -11.15
CA VAL A 49 -10.47 -11.79 -10.19
C VAL A 49 -9.13 -11.12 -9.94
N THR A 50 -9.10 -9.81 -10.05
CA THR A 50 -7.91 -9.00 -9.85
C THR A 50 -7.97 -8.31 -8.50
N VAL A 51 -6.94 -8.52 -7.68
CA VAL A 51 -6.78 -7.83 -6.40
C VAL A 51 -5.65 -6.83 -6.50
N ALA A 52 -5.95 -5.54 -6.37
CA ALA A 52 -4.96 -4.49 -6.16
C ALA A 52 -4.74 -4.29 -4.65
N SER A 53 -3.51 -4.01 -4.24
CA SER A 53 -3.16 -3.79 -2.84
C SER A 53 -2.15 -2.67 -2.74
N VAL A 54 -2.42 -1.71 -1.86
CA VAL A 54 -1.52 -0.59 -1.57
C VAL A 54 -0.94 -0.73 -0.18
N GLY A 55 0.26 -0.17 -0.01
CA GLY A 55 0.98 -0.20 1.26
C GLY A 55 0.42 0.76 2.30
N ASP A 56 1.32 1.27 3.14
CA ASP A 56 0.95 2.01 4.36
C ASP A 56 0.26 3.34 4.04
N VAL A 57 -0.97 3.50 4.51
CA VAL A 57 -1.69 4.78 4.60
C VAL A 57 -1.35 5.41 5.96
N LEU A 58 -0.22 6.11 6.00
CA LEU A 58 0.38 6.66 7.21
C LEU A 58 0.34 8.20 7.19
N LEU A 59 -0.80 8.76 7.58
CA LEU A 59 -1.12 10.18 7.47
C LEU A 59 -0.46 10.98 8.60
N HIS A 60 0.76 11.44 8.35
CA HIS A 60 1.46 12.38 9.23
C HIS A 60 0.76 13.75 9.24
N ALA A 61 1.19 14.64 10.14
CA ALA A 61 0.53 15.93 10.37
C ALA A 61 0.32 16.77 9.10
N ALA A 62 1.31 16.84 8.20
CA ALA A 62 1.18 17.59 6.95
C ALA A 62 0.10 17.02 6.01
N LEU A 63 -0.02 15.69 5.95
CA LEU A 63 -1.01 15.01 5.12
C LEU A 63 -2.42 15.16 5.68
N GLN A 64 -2.58 15.04 7.01
CA GLN A 64 -3.87 15.27 7.65
C GLN A 64 -4.32 16.73 7.49
N ARG A 65 -3.45 17.71 7.76
CA ARG A 65 -3.77 19.13 7.56
C ARG A 65 -4.23 19.41 6.14
N ARG A 66 -3.51 18.87 5.14
CA ARG A 66 -3.89 19.03 3.74
C ARG A 66 -5.21 18.33 3.42
N GLY A 67 -5.37 17.08 3.84
CA GLY A 67 -6.58 16.31 3.61
C GLY A 67 -7.83 16.92 4.23
N TYR A 68 -7.69 17.60 5.38
CA TYR A 68 -8.78 18.33 6.02
C TYR A 68 -9.10 19.67 5.35
N ALA A 69 -8.10 20.36 4.81
CA ALA A 69 -8.28 21.64 4.14
C ALA A 69 -8.77 21.52 2.68
N GLU A 70 -8.23 20.55 1.94
CA GLU A 70 -8.41 20.41 0.48
C GLU A 70 -9.16 19.11 0.09
N GLY A 71 -9.39 18.20 1.04
CA GLY A 71 -9.79 16.83 0.75
C GLY A 71 -8.57 15.93 0.51
N PHE A 72 -8.65 14.68 0.96
CA PHE A 72 -7.53 13.73 0.80
C PHE A 72 -7.27 13.33 -0.67
N ASP A 73 -8.25 13.48 -1.56
CA ASP A 73 -8.07 13.20 -2.99
C ASP A 73 -7.00 14.11 -3.65
N ALA A 74 -6.79 15.31 -3.11
CA ALA A 74 -5.70 16.20 -3.52
C ALA A 74 -4.30 15.58 -3.29
N ILE A 75 -4.21 14.52 -2.49
CA ILE A 75 -2.98 13.77 -2.23
C ILE A 75 -2.85 12.59 -3.18
N TRP A 76 -3.90 11.85 -3.52
CA TRP A 76 -3.77 10.53 -4.17
C TRP A 76 -4.62 10.29 -5.41
N ALA A 77 -5.34 11.29 -5.93
CA ALA A 77 -6.20 11.12 -7.11
C ALA A 77 -5.47 10.53 -8.33
N ARG A 78 -4.17 10.80 -8.49
CA ARG A 78 -3.37 10.25 -9.60
C ARG A 78 -3.17 8.73 -9.54
N ALA A 79 -3.31 8.11 -8.35
CA ALA A 79 -3.26 6.66 -8.22
C ALA A 79 -4.57 5.98 -8.65
N ALA A 80 -5.68 6.72 -8.72
CA ALA A 80 -6.99 6.14 -8.91
C ALA A 80 -7.17 5.33 -10.21
N PRO A 81 -6.63 5.73 -11.38
CA PRO A 81 -6.70 4.91 -12.59
C PRO A 81 -6.04 3.53 -12.46
N TRP A 82 -5.05 3.40 -11.58
CA TRP A 82 -4.31 2.15 -11.36
C TRP A 82 -5.05 1.19 -10.41
N LEU A 83 -5.91 1.74 -9.55
CA LEU A 83 -6.69 1.00 -8.56
C LEU A 83 -8.05 0.58 -9.10
N ARG A 84 -8.80 1.50 -9.73
CA ARG A 84 -10.17 1.26 -10.21
C ARG A 84 -10.31 0.16 -11.27
N GLY A 85 -9.21 -0.27 -11.89
CA GLY A 85 -9.20 -1.38 -12.85
C GLY A 85 -9.04 -2.77 -12.20
N ALA A 86 -9.19 -2.89 -10.89
CA ALA A 86 -9.16 -4.16 -10.15
C ALA A 86 -10.55 -4.46 -9.58
N ASP A 87 -10.87 -5.75 -9.42
CA ASP A 87 -12.15 -6.20 -8.86
C ASP A 87 -12.22 -6.00 -7.34
N ILE A 88 -11.07 -6.06 -6.67
CA ILE A 88 -10.92 -5.78 -5.24
C ILE A 88 -9.69 -4.91 -5.02
N VAL A 89 -9.79 -3.86 -4.21
CA VAL A 89 -8.68 -3.02 -3.79
C VAL A 89 -8.53 -3.06 -2.27
N THR A 90 -7.31 -3.35 -1.79
CA THR A 90 -6.98 -3.33 -0.37
C THR A 90 -5.96 -2.26 0.01
N ALA A 91 -6.01 -1.76 1.24
CA ALA A 91 -5.03 -0.82 1.79
C ALA A 91 -4.66 -1.15 3.25
N ASN A 92 -3.43 -0.84 3.68
CA ASN A 92 -3.09 -0.84 5.10
C ASN A 92 -3.44 0.50 5.74
N LEU A 93 -4.52 0.56 6.53
CA LEU A 93 -4.89 1.75 7.30
C LEU A 93 -4.00 1.84 8.54
N GLU A 94 -2.84 2.46 8.38
CA GLU A 94 -1.81 2.52 9.42
C GLU A 94 -2.00 3.73 10.33
N GLY A 95 -3.05 3.65 11.13
CA GLY A 95 -3.48 4.63 12.09
C GLY A 95 -4.92 4.33 12.48
N ARG A 96 -5.44 5.00 13.50
CA ARG A 96 -6.85 4.84 13.89
C ARG A 96 -7.73 5.87 13.19
N ALA A 97 -9.02 5.58 13.12
CA ALA A 97 -10.04 6.53 12.67
C ALA A 97 -11.07 6.73 13.79
N ALA A 98 -10.57 6.98 15.00
CA ALA A 98 -11.34 6.99 16.23
C ALA A 98 -11.73 8.44 16.58
N ALA A 99 -12.84 8.90 16.02
CA ALA A 99 -13.46 10.16 16.41
C ALA A 99 -13.78 10.17 17.91
N GLY A 100 -13.54 11.30 18.57
CA GLY A 100 -13.79 11.47 20.01
C GLY A 100 -12.94 10.60 20.94
N VAL A 101 -11.77 10.11 20.48
CA VAL A 101 -10.83 9.33 21.30
C VAL A 101 -9.44 9.98 21.32
N ALA A 102 -9.09 10.57 22.46
CA ALA A 102 -7.77 11.12 22.71
C ALA A 102 -6.74 10.02 23.04
N ARG A 103 -5.46 10.42 23.16
CA ARG A 103 -4.35 9.53 23.53
C ARG A 103 -4.64 8.81 24.85
N GLY A 104 -4.21 7.54 24.92
CA GLY A 104 -4.48 6.65 26.05
C GLY A 104 -5.91 6.09 26.06
N GLY A 105 -6.69 6.28 24.99
CA GLY A 105 -8.07 5.77 24.91
C GLY A 105 -9.07 6.57 25.76
N ARG A 106 -8.74 7.82 26.08
CA ARG A 106 -9.60 8.72 26.85
C ARG A 106 -10.71 9.28 25.94
N PRO A 107 -11.98 9.31 26.40
CA PRO A 107 -13.03 10.05 25.70
C PRO A 107 -12.65 11.52 25.51
N ALA A 108 -13.06 12.09 24.39
CA ALA A 108 -12.92 13.51 24.08
C ALA A 108 -14.06 13.92 23.13
N ASP A 109 -14.33 15.22 23.04
CA ASP A 109 -15.22 15.75 22.00
C ASP A 109 -14.52 15.63 20.64
N ASP A 110 -15.30 15.37 19.59
CA ASP A 110 -14.78 15.35 18.22
C ASP A 110 -14.61 16.78 17.72
N PRO A 111 -13.37 17.25 17.42
CA PRO A 111 -13.15 18.60 16.90
C PRO A 111 -13.58 18.76 15.42
N GLY A 112 -14.14 17.71 14.80
CA GLY A 112 -14.41 17.66 13.37
C GLY A 112 -13.12 17.43 12.57
N PRO A 113 -13.12 17.63 11.24
CA PRO A 113 -11.95 17.39 10.40
C PRO A 113 -10.89 18.49 10.60
N VAL A 114 -10.27 18.54 11.77
CA VAL A 114 -9.26 19.52 12.17
C VAL A 114 -8.09 18.78 12.79
N PHE A 115 -6.87 19.11 12.36
CA PHE A 115 -5.68 18.57 13.01
C PHE A 115 -5.41 19.36 14.29
N ASP A 116 -5.83 18.83 15.43
CA ASP A 116 -5.69 19.44 16.75
C ASP A 116 -4.45 18.91 17.51
N GLY A 117 -3.86 17.79 17.07
CA GLY A 117 -2.75 17.13 17.73
C GLY A 117 -3.13 16.35 18.99
N ALA A 118 -4.42 16.38 19.39
CA ALA A 118 -4.94 15.70 20.57
C ALA A 118 -5.85 14.54 20.19
N VAL A 119 -7.02 14.80 19.59
CA VAL A 119 -7.88 13.75 19.03
C VAL A 119 -7.28 13.25 17.73
N TYR A 120 -7.03 14.13 16.77
CA TYR A 120 -6.42 13.80 15.49
C TYR A 120 -4.95 14.19 15.51
N SER A 121 -4.09 13.19 15.37
CA SER A 121 -2.65 13.41 15.46
C SER A 121 -1.88 12.49 14.52
N GLY A 122 -0.65 12.89 14.21
CA GLY A 122 0.32 12.06 13.53
C GLY A 122 1.25 11.34 14.52
N TYR A 123 2.45 11.05 14.05
CA TYR A 123 3.52 10.43 14.84
C TYR A 123 3.67 11.05 16.26
N PRO A 124 3.87 10.24 17.31
CA PRO A 124 4.07 8.79 17.31
C PRO A 124 2.79 7.94 17.44
N GLN A 125 1.62 8.56 17.66
CA GLN A 125 0.36 7.82 17.80
C GLN A 125 -0.68 8.42 16.85
N PHE A 126 -0.94 7.72 15.77
CA PHE A 126 -1.75 8.17 14.65
C PHE A 126 -3.24 7.99 14.93
N ASN A 127 -4.00 9.05 14.68
CA ASN A 127 -5.45 9.02 14.64
C ASN A 127 -5.94 10.04 13.62
N TYR A 128 -6.84 9.61 12.75
CA TYR A 128 -7.33 10.33 11.58
C TYR A 128 -8.81 10.63 11.78
N HIS A 129 -9.27 11.75 11.24
CA HIS A 129 -10.70 12.00 11.15
C HIS A 129 -11.33 10.94 10.23
N PRO A 130 -12.53 10.41 10.54
CA PRO A 130 -13.17 9.38 9.74
C PRO A 130 -13.40 9.72 8.26
N SER A 131 -13.35 11.00 7.85
CA SER A 131 -13.35 11.41 6.44
C SER A 131 -12.19 10.82 5.61
N ALA A 132 -11.10 10.38 6.25
CA ALA A 132 -10.05 9.63 5.57
C ALA A 132 -10.56 8.29 5.02
N ILE A 133 -11.51 7.64 5.70
CA ILE A 133 -12.16 6.40 5.21
C ILE A 133 -13.01 6.72 3.97
N ASP A 134 -13.76 7.84 4.01
CA ASP A 134 -14.59 8.27 2.88
C ASP A 134 -13.74 8.51 1.63
N ALA A 135 -12.59 9.17 1.78
CA ALA A 135 -11.66 9.39 0.69
C ALA A 135 -11.00 8.10 0.17
N LEU A 136 -10.69 7.12 1.04
CA LEU A 136 -10.22 5.81 0.60
C LEU A 136 -11.30 5.07 -0.20
N ARG A 137 -12.58 5.16 0.18
CA ARG A 137 -13.69 4.62 -0.62
C ARG A 137 -13.79 5.34 -1.97
N GLY A 138 -13.66 6.67 -2.00
CA GLY A 138 -13.66 7.45 -3.24
C GLY A 138 -12.50 7.08 -4.18
N LEU A 139 -11.37 6.66 -3.62
CA LEU A 139 -10.23 6.13 -4.37
C LEU A 139 -10.49 4.72 -4.97
N GLY A 140 -11.53 4.04 -4.49
CA GLY A 140 -11.91 2.69 -4.90
C GLY A 140 -11.41 1.58 -3.96
N VAL A 141 -11.03 1.89 -2.72
CA VAL A 141 -10.65 0.88 -1.72
C VAL A 141 -11.90 0.17 -1.19
N ASP A 142 -11.91 -1.16 -1.29
CA ASP A 142 -13.01 -2.01 -0.82
C ASP A 142 -12.78 -2.53 0.60
N LEU A 143 -11.52 -2.74 0.96
CA LEU A 143 -11.13 -3.35 2.22
C LEU A 143 -9.86 -2.72 2.81
N VAL A 144 -9.85 -2.51 4.13
CA VAL A 144 -8.64 -2.06 4.85
C VAL A 144 -8.14 -3.10 5.85
N SER A 145 -6.82 -3.28 5.89
CA SER A 145 -6.16 -3.88 7.04
C SER A 145 -6.10 -2.87 8.18
N THR A 146 -6.48 -3.30 9.37
CA THR A 146 -6.39 -2.53 10.62
C THR A 146 -5.38 -3.11 11.61
N ALA A 147 -4.80 -4.28 11.31
CA ALA A 147 -3.73 -4.89 12.09
C ALA A 147 -2.37 -4.35 11.65
N ASN A 148 -1.87 -3.39 12.41
CA ASN A 148 -0.53 -2.83 12.28
C ASN A 148 -0.01 -2.44 13.67
N ASN A 149 1.25 -2.04 13.75
CA ASN A 149 1.86 -1.60 15.02
C ASN A 149 1.14 -0.40 15.65
N HIS A 150 0.43 0.39 14.85
CA HIS A 150 -0.43 1.50 15.26
C HIS A 150 -1.88 1.10 15.61
N ALA A 151 -2.18 -0.20 15.69
CA ALA A 151 -3.51 -0.71 16.01
C ALA A 151 -4.07 -0.22 17.35
N LEU A 152 -3.19 0.07 18.31
CA LEU A 152 -3.56 0.43 19.68
C LEU A 152 -3.14 1.85 20.06
N ASP A 153 -2.87 2.72 19.10
CA ASP A 153 -2.50 4.12 19.36
C ASP A 153 -3.54 4.89 20.18
N ARG A 154 -4.79 4.41 20.14
CA ARG A 154 -5.95 4.91 20.91
C ARG A 154 -6.53 3.86 21.86
N GLY A 155 -5.74 2.83 22.17
CA GLY A 155 -6.11 1.70 23.01
C GLY A 155 -7.32 0.93 22.47
N ALA A 156 -7.88 0.08 23.33
CA ALA A 156 -9.04 -0.75 23.00
C ALA A 156 -10.26 0.07 22.53
N ARG A 157 -10.55 1.20 23.20
CA ARG A 157 -11.62 2.13 22.79
C ARG A 157 -11.41 2.67 21.38
N GLY A 158 -10.15 2.95 21.03
CA GLY A 158 -9.79 3.41 19.70
C GLY A 158 -9.99 2.36 18.60
N VAL A 159 -9.76 1.09 18.92
CA VAL A 159 -10.11 -0.02 18.01
C VAL A 159 -11.62 -0.03 17.81
N ASP A 160 -12.40 -0.10 18.90
CA ASP A 160 -13.87 -0.14 18.84
C ASP A 160 -14.45 1.03 18.03
N ALA A 161 -13.95 2.26 18.26
CA ALA A 161 -14.37 3.46 17.54
C ALA A 161 -13.97 3.43 16.05
N THR A 162 -12.78 2.91 15.72
CA THR A 162 -12.34 2.75 14.33
C THR A 162 -13.24 1.75 13.60
N LEU A 163 -13.56 0.61 14.23
CA LEU A 163 -14.44 -0.39 13.65
C LEU A 163 -15.86 0.15 13.44
N ALA A 164 -16.39 0.92 14.39
CA ALA A 164 -17.66 1.61 14.23
C ALA A 164 -17.63 2.61 13.06
N ALA A 165 -16.54 3.38 12.90
CA ALA A 165 -16.38 4.34 11.81
C ALA A 165 -16.32 3.66 10.44
N LEU A 166 -15.68 2.50 10.35
CA LEU A 166 -15.61 1.66 9.14
C LEU A 166 -17.00 1.08 8.81
N ALA A 167 -17.69 0.52 9.80
CA ALA A 167 -19.02 -0.06 9.63
C ALA A 167 -20.06 0.99 9.19
N ALA A 168 -20.05 2.18 9.79
CA ALA A 168 -20.90 3.30 9.40
C ALA A 168 -20.71 3.75 7.94
N ARG A 169 -19.55 3.41 7.35
CA ARG A 169 -19.18 3.73 5.96
C ARG A 169 -19.20 2.50 5.07
N GLY A 170 -19.67 1.34 5.52
CA GLY A 170 -19.65 0.12 4.73
C GLY A 170 -18.26 -0.26 4.19
N MET A 171 -17.19 0.12 4.88
CA MET A 171 -15.82 -0.26 4.51
C MET A 171 -15.50 -1.61 5.15
N ALA A 172 -15.18 -2.62 4.34
CA ALA A 172 -14.77 -3.92 4.86
C ALA A 172 -13.41 -3.81 5.56
N HIS A 173 -13.17 -4.63 6.58
CA HIS A 173 -11.90 -4.61 7.30
C HIS A 173 -11.49 -5.97 7.83
N THR A 174 -10.17 -6.16 8.00
CA THR A 174 -9.58 -7.33 8.66
C THR A 174 -8.48 -6.90 9.65
N GLY A 175 -8.12 -7.79 10.56
CA GLY A 175 -6.95 -7.68 11.44
C GLY A 175 -7.23 -7.21 12.86
N THR A 176 -8.31 -6.46 13.07
CA THR A 176 -8.80 -6.14 14.42
C THR A 176 -10.27 -6.49 14.60
N ILE A 177 -10.63 -6.78 15.86
CA ILE A 177 -12.00 -7.13 16.27
C ILE A 177 -12.46 -6.24 17.43
N ALA A 178 -13.78 -6.09 17.58
CA ALA A 178 -14.35 -5.37 18.72
C ALA A 178 -14.07 -6.14 20.03
N ARG A 179 -14.02 -5.41 21.15
CA ARG A 179 -13.82 -6.03 22.45
C ARG A 179 -14.91 -7.07 22.74
N GLY A 180 -14.50 -8.28 23.13
CA GLY A 180 -15.40 -9.38 23.46
C GLY A 180 -16.03 -10.08 22.25
N ALA A 181 -15.72 -9.64 21.03
CA ALA A 181 -16.18 -10.33 19.82
C ALA A 181 -15.50 -11.70 19.68
N PRO A 182 -16.12 -12.65 18.94
CA PRO A 182 -15.45 -13.88 18.52
C PRO A 182 -14.13 -13.57 17.82
N ARG A 183 -13.15 -14.46 18.00
CA ARG A 183 -11.84 -14.34 17.36
C ARG A 183 -11.87 -14.80 15.90
N ASP A 184 -12.68 -14.11 15.09
CA ASP A 184 -12.66 -14.22 13.64
C ASP A 184 -12.03 -12.94 13.05
N PHE A 185 -10.84 -13.08 12.48
CA PHE A 185 -10.10 -11.98 11.88
C PHE A 185 -10.20 -11.98 10.34
N ALA A 186 -10.97 -12.90 9.75
CA ALA A 186 -11.11 -12.97 8.30
C ALA A 186 -12.26 -12.07 7.81
N ALA A 187 -11.95 -11.20 6.85
CA ALA A 187 -12.95 -10.56 6.01
C ALA A 187 -13.16 -11.41 4.76
N ARG A 188 -14.39 -11.51 4.28
CA ARG A 188 -14.74 -12.37 3.13
C ARG A 188 -15.50 -11.53 2.12
N LEU A 189 -15.01 -11.51 0.88
CA LEU A 189 -15.66 -10.84 -0.24
C LEU A 189 -16.07 -11.89 -1.27
N ASP A 190 -17.32 -11.87 -1.68
CA ASP A 190 -17.84 -12.78 -2.71
C ASP A 190 -17.41 -12.30 -4.10
N THR A 191 -16.97 -13.23 -4.92
CA THR A 191 -16.50 -12.96 -6.28
C THR A 191 -17.01 -14.05 -7.24
N PRO A 192 -16.93 -13.84 -8.56
CA PRO A 192 -17.20 -14.89 -9.54
C PRO A 192 -16.31 -16.15 -9.40
N LEU A 193 -15.16 -16.05 -8.71
CA LEU A 193 -14.32 -17.21 -8.37
C LEU A 193 -14.80 -18.00 -7.13
N GLY A 194 -15.74 -17.44 -6.38
CA GLY A 194 -16.09 -17.85 -5.02
C GLY A 194 -15.59 -16.84 -3.98
N PRO A 195 -15.69 -17.14 -2.68
CA PRO A 195 -15.25 -16.21 -1.64
C PRO A 195 -13.73 -16.04 -1.68
N VAL A 196 -13.29 -14.79 -1.52
CA VAL A 196 -11.90 -14.42 -1.25
C VAL A 196 -11.81 -13.94 0.18
N ALA A 197 -11.07 -14.68 1.01
CA ALA A 197 -10.83 -14.32 2.39
C ALA A 197 -9.55 -13.47 2.52
N PHE A 198 -9.63 -12.42 3.32
CA PHE A 198 -8.53 -11.53 3.67
C PHE A 198 -8.24 -11.65 5.16
N ILE A 199 -7.00 -11.95 5.52
CA ILE A 199 -6.57 -12.10 6.90
C ILE A 199 -5.35 -11.21 7.15
N ALA A 200 -5.53 -10.14 7.93
CA ALA A 200 -4.43 -9.30 8.37
C ALA A 200 -3.94 -9.70 9.76
N CYS A 201 -2.64 -9.50 10.00
CA CYS A 201 -2.03 -9.67 11.30
C CYS A 201 -0.92 -8.63 11.49
N SER A 202 -0.54 -8.35 12.74
CA SER A 202 0.55 -7.42 13.05
C SER A 202 1.71 -8.10 13.78
N HIS A 203 2.94 -7.68 13.55
CA HIS A 203 4.09 -8.17 14.30
C HIS A 203 4.02 -7.78 15.79
N HIS A 204 3.63 -6.55 16.10
CA HIS A 204 3.58 -5.99 17.45
C HIS A 204 2.61 -4.80 17.50
N THR A 205 2.45 -4.12 18.64
CA THR A 205 1.55 -2.98 18.85
C THR A 205 2.29 -1.76 19.41
N ASN A 206 3.52 -1.52 18.96
CA ASN A 206 4.43 -0.49 19.50
C ASN A 206 4.61 -0.55 21.03
N GLY A 207 4.52 -1.75 21.62
CA GLY A 207 4.63 -1.94 23.07
C GLY A 207 3.35 -1.60 23.85
N ILE A 208 2.28 -1.17 23.18
CA ILE A 208 0.99 -0.89 23.82
C ILE A 208 0.27 -2.21 24.10
N SER A 209 -0.15 -2.41 25.35
CA SER A 209 -0.84 -3.63 25.78
C SER A 209 -2.20 -3.80 25.11
N ASP A 210 -2.53 -5.05 24.76
CA ASP A 210 -3.82 -5.48 24.18
C ASP A 210 -4.59 -6.41 25.13
N PRO A 211 -5.09 -5.92 26.28
CA PRO A 211 -5.79 -6.77 27.24
C PRO A 211 -7.12 -7.30 26.68
N ALA A 212 -7.71 -6.59 25.71
CA ALA A 212 -8.95 -6.99 25.04
C ALA A 212 -8.72 -7.99 23.89
N ARG A 213 -7.45 -8.32 23.58
CA ARG A 213 -7.03 -9.23 22.51
C ARG A 213 -7.63 -8.89 21.15
N GLN A 214 -7.72 -7.60 20.84
CA GLN A 214 -8.37 -7.10 19.65
C GLN A 214 -7.52 -7.19 18.39
N VAL A 215 -6.21 -7.45 18.51
CA VAL A 215 -5.29 -7.52 17.37
C VAL A 215 -4.78 -8.95 17.19
N LEU A 216 -4.86 -9.48 15.97
CA LEU A 216 -4.20 -10.74 15.64
C LEU A 216 -2.69 -10.51 15.45
N LEU A 217 -1.85 -11.09 16.30
CA LEU A 217 -0.40 -10.95 16.19
C LEU A 217 0.23 -12.07 15.35
N CYS A 218 0.90 -11.71 14.25
CA CYS A 218 1.43 -12.64 13.25
C CYS A 218 2.30 -13.76 13.84
N HIS A 219 3.15 -13.42 14.82
CA HIS A 219 4.11 -14.36 15.40
C HIS A 219 3.61 -14.96 16.72
N ARG A 220 3.02 -14.15 17.61
CA ARG A 220 2.51 -14.62 18.91
C ARG A 220 1.30 -15.55 18.72
N ASP A 221 0.41 -15.20 17.80
CA ASP A 221 -0.82 -15.93 17.54
C ASP A 221 -0.68 -16.82 16.28
N ARG A 222 0.55 -17.23 15.93
CA ARG A 222 0.86 -17.96 14.68
C ARG A 222 0.00 -19.22 14.50
N ALA A 223 -0.25 -19.98 15.56
CA ALA A 223 -1.07 -21.19 15.46
C ALA A 223 -2.52 -20.88 15.06
N GLU A 224 -3.10 -19.83 15.66
CA GLU A 224 -4.44 -19.32 15.35
C GLU A 224 -4.51 -18.79 13.92
N LEU A 225 -3.53 -17.98 13.50
CA LEU A 225 -3.41 -17.48 12.14
C LEU A 225 -3.36 -18.62 11.11
N LEU A 226 -2.51 -19.62 11.32
CA LEU A 226 -2.39 -20.75 10.39
C LEU A 226 -3.65 -21.64 10.37
N ALA A 227 -4.35 -21.78 11.50
CA ALA A 227 -5.62 -22.49 11.56
C ALA A 227 -6.70 -21.75 10.75
N LEU A 228 -6.80 -20.43 10.90
CA LEU A 228 -7.73 -19.60 10.15
C LEU A 228 -7.45 -19.66 8.64
N VAL A 229 -6.18 -19.56 8.22
CA VAL A 229 -5.80 -19.69 6.80
C VAL A 229 -6.22 -21.04 6.22
N ARG A 230 -6.01 -22.16 6.94
CA ARG A 230 -6.44 -23.49 6.48
C ARG A 230 -7.96 -23.59 6.35
N ALA A 231 -8.69 -23.03 7.31
CA ALA A 231 -10.15 -23.04 7.33
C ALA A 231 -10.73 -22.25 6.14
N GLU A 232 -10.18 -21.07 5.85
CA GLU A 232 -10.63 -20.26 4.72
C GLU A 232 -10.19 -20.85 3.36
N ALA A 233 -9.00 -21.46 3.29
CA ALA A 233 -8.51 -22.11 2.07
C ALA A 233 -9.33 -23.35 1.66
N ALA A 234 -10.10 -23.92 2.58
CA ALA A 234 -11.06 -24.97 2.27
C ALA A 234 -12.33 -24.43 1.57
N ARG A 235 -12.57 -23.11 1.65
CA ARG A 235 -13.78 -22.44 1.12
C ARG A 235 -13.52 -21.65 -0.15
N GLY A 236 -12.31 -21.09 -0.31
CA GLY A 236 -11.99 -20.24 -1.43
C GLY A 236 -10.53 -19.77 -1.45
N ALA A 237 -10.30 -18.61 -2.06
CA ALA A 237 -8.97 -18.00 -2.09
C ALA A 237 -8.66 -17.33 -0.75
N VAL A 238 -7.39 -17.29 -0.36
CA VAL A 238 -6.95 -16.63 0.88
C VAL A 238 -5.79 -15.68 0.59
N ILE A 239 -5.98 -14.40 0.88
CA ILE A 239 -4.93 -13.39 0.83
C ILE A 239 -4.58 -12.99 2.26
N VAL A 240 -3.31 -13.19 2.63
CA VAL A 240 -2.82 -12.81 3.95
C VAL A 240 -2.10 -11.47 3.84
N LEU A 241 -2.45 -10.53 4.73
CA LEU A 241 -1.95 -9.15 4.75
C LEU A 241 -1.10 -8.89 6.01
N PRO A 242 0.10 -9.50 6.14
CA PRO A 242 0.90 -9.35 7.35
C PRO A 242 1.60 -7.99 7.41
N HIS A 243 1.45 -7.31 8.53
CA HIS A 243 2.19 -6.10 8.86
C HIS A 243 3.42 -6.47 9.71
N TRP A 244 4.58 -6.62 9.07
CA TRP A 244 5.72 -7.36 9.63
C TRP A 244 7.13 -6.90 9.19
N GLY A 245 8.16 -7.42 9.85
CA GLY A 245 9.54 -7.20 9.43
C GLY A 245 10.22 -6.12 10.25
N VAL A 246 11.24 -5.49 9.65
CA VAL A 246 12.07 -4.48 10.30
C VAL A 246 11.93 -3.19 9.51
N GLU A 247 11.58 -2.11 10.20
CA GLU A 247 11.47 -0.77 9.60
C GLU A 247 12.73 -0.40 8.80
N TYR A 248 12.48 0.21 7.65
CA TYR A 248 13.48 0.79 6.75
C TYR A 248 14.49 -0.17 6.14
N SER A 249 14.32 -1.48 6.33
CA SER A 249 15.15 -2.50 5.71
C SER A 249 14.52 -3.01 4.41
N HIS A 250 15.24 -2.92 3.29
CA HIS A 250 14.86 -3.61 2.04
C HIS A 250 15.05 -5.12 2.11
N ARG A 251 15.73 -5.66 3.13
CA ARG A 251 16.00 -7.08 3.29
C ARG A 251 14.92 -7.73 4.17
N PRO A 252 14.13 -8.69 3.65
CA PRO A 252 13.18 -9.45 4.47
C PRO A 252 13.91 -10.20 5.58
N ALA A 253 13.42 -10.05 6.81
CA ALA A 253 13.97 -10.74 7.97
C ALA A 253 13.73 -12.26 7.87
N PRO A 254 14.61 -13.10 8.46
CA PRO A 254 14.44 -14.55 8.44
C PRO A 254 13.06 -15.02 8.94
N ARG A 255 12.52 -14.38 9.98
CA ARG A 255 11.19 -14.70 10.52
C ARG A 255 10.04 -14.38 9.56
N GLN A 256 10.15 -13.33 8.73
CA GLN A 256 9.17 -13.04 7.67
C GLN A 256 9.14 -14.19 6.66
N ARG A 257 10.31 -14.64 6.20
CA ARG A 257 10.42 -15.71 5.20
C ARG A 257 9.93 -17.06 5.72
N VAL A 258 10.18 -17.36 7.00
CA VAL A 258 9.63 -18.57 7.65
C VAL A 258 8.11 -18.51 7.67
N LEU A 259 7.53 -17.42 8.21
CA LEU A 259 6.07 -17.29 8.29
C LEU A 259 5.42 -17.28 6.90
N ALA A 260 6.03 -16.65 5.90
CA ALA A 260 5.52 -16.67 4.53
C ALA A 260 5.40 -18.09 3.96
N ARG A 261 6.37 -18.97 4.22
CA ARG A 261 6.30 -20.38 3.83
C ARG A 261 5.22 -21.13 4.58
N ASP A 262 5.07 -20.86 5.86
CA ASP A 262 4.02 -21.49 6.67
C ASP A 262 2.63 -21.11 6.16
N LEU A 263 2.42 -19.83 5.82
CA LEU A 263 1.16 -19.33 5.26
C LEU A 263 0.86 -19.95 3.89
N ALA A 264 1.86 -20.02 3.00
CA ALA A 264 1.73 -20.70 1.71
C ALA A 264 1.40 -22.20 1.89
N GLY A 265 2.07 -22.88 2.82
CA GLY A 265 1.82 -24.28 3.17
C GLY A 265 0.47 -24.51 3.86
N ALA A 266 -0.09 -23.49 4.51
CA ALA A 266 -1.44 -23.52 5.07
C ALA A 266 -2.54 -23.30 4.02
N GLY A 267 -2.19 -22.91 2.79
CA GLY A 267 -3.13 -22.71 1.69
C GLY A 267 -3.37 -21.26 1.29
N ALA A 268 -2.54 -20.31 1.75
CA ALA A 268 -2.61 -18.94 1.25
C ALA A 268 -2.42 -18.91 -0.28
N THR A 269 -3.30 -18.17 -0.96
CA THR A 269 -3.24 -17.92 -2.40
C THR A 269 -2.22 -16.83 -2.73
N ALA A 270 -2.08 -15.84 -1.84
CA ALA A 270 -1.04 -14.81 -1.89
C ALA A 270 -0.72 -14.30 -0.48
N VAL A 271 0.50 -13.79 -0.29
CA VAL A 271 0.91 -13.09 0.93
C VAL A 271 1.42 -11.71 0.56
N ILE A 272 0.79 -10.65 1.08
CA ILE A 272 1.06 -9.26 0.70
C ILE A 272 1.35 -8.44 1.96
N GLY A 273 2.64 -8.24 2.23
CA GLY A 273 3.12 -7.62 3.44
C GLY A 273 3.24 -6.09 3.37
N ALA A 274 3.26 -5.48 4.55
CA ALA A 274 3.52 -4.06 4.79
C ALA A 274 4.32 -3.92 6.11
N HIS A 275 4.55 -2.68 6.62
CA HIS A 275 5.32 -2.30 7.82
C HIS A 275 6.72 -1.71 7.61
N PRO A 276 7.63 -2.28 6.79
CA PRO A 276 8.99 -1.76 6.70
C PRO A 276 9.08 -0.32 6.17
N HIS A 277 7.97 0.28 5.72
CA HIS A 277 7.90 1.61 5.09
C HIS A 277 8.78 1.77 3.85
N VAL A 278 9.32 0.66 3.35
CA VAL A 278 10.13 0.57 2.14
C VAL A 278 9.72 -0.68 1.37
N VAL A 279 9.83 -0.64 0.05
CA VAL A 279 9.55 -1.79 -0.81
C VAL A 279 10.53 -2.92 -0.49
N GLN A 280 10.06 -4.16 -0.37
CA GLN A 280 10.92 -5.34 -0.24
C GLN A 280 10.78 -6.27 -1.45
N PRO A 281 11.79 -7.12 -1.75
CA PRO A 281 11.74 -8.07 -2.85
C PRO A 281 10.53 -8.99 -2.81
N TRP A 282 10.14 -9.46 -3.98
CA TRP A 282 9.11 -10.48 -4.13
C TRP A 282 9.75 -11.85 -4.25
N GLU A 283 9.11 -12.85 -3.68
CA GLU A 283 9.49 -14.24 -3.92
C GLU A 283 8.27 -15.08 -4.31
N THR A 284 8.55 -16.27 -4.85
CA THR A 284 7.53 -17.27 -5.13
C THR A 284 7.84 -18.50 -4.29
N VAL A 285 6.88 -18.89 -3.46
CA VAL A 285 7.02 -19.99 -2.52
C VAL A 285 6.12 -21.15 -2.96
N ALA A 286 6.59 -22.38 -2.80
CA ALA A 286 5.76 -23.55 -3.01
C ALA A 286 4.71 -23.65 -1.88
N GLY A 287 3.44 -23.57 -2.25
CA GLY A 287 2.30 -23.84 -1.38
C GLY A 287 1.83 -25.29 -1.49
N VAL A 288 0.58 -25.53 -1.07
CA VAL A 288 -0.05 -26.85 -1.11
C VAL A 288 -0.04 -27.43 -2.53
N ALA A 289 0.38 -28.69 -2.64
CA ALA A 289 0.46 -29.43 -3.92
C ALA A 289 1.31 -28.73 -5.01
N GLY A 290 2.32 -27.95 -4.62
CA GLY A 290 3.27 -27.33 -5.55
C GLY A 290 2.77 -26.04 -6.22
N VAL A 291 1.60 -25.53 -5.82
CA VAL A 291 1.10 -24.23 -6.30
C VAL A 291 2.10 -23.13 -5.94
N ARG A 292 2.40 -22.25 -6.90
CA ARG A 292 3.34 -21.14 -6.73
C ARG A 292 2.62 -19.96 -6.09
N VAL A 293 2.93 -19.67 -4.83
CA VAL A 293 2.31 -18.57 -4.06
C VAL A 293 3.21 -17.34 -4.13
N PRO A 294 2.74 -16.19 -4.66
CA PRO A 294 3.49 -14.95 -4.60
C PRO A 294 3.54 -14.44 -3.15
N VAL A 295 4.75 -14.08 -2.72
CA VAL A 295 5.03 -13.45 -1.43
C VAL A 295 5.66 -12.09 -1.71
N ILE A 296 4.90 -11.05 -1.41
CA ILE A 296 5.32 -9.65 -1.50
C ILE A 296 5.67 -9.24 -0.08
N HIS A 297 6.96 -9.11 0.26
CA HIS A 297 7.34 -8.92 1.67
C HIS A 297 6.97 -7.56 2.23
N SER A 298 7.00 -6.51 1.40
CA SER A 298 6.56 -5.17 1.76
C SER A 298 6.21 -4.36 0.51
N LEU A 299 5.05 -3.73 0.53
CA LEU A 299 4.62 -2.76 -0.48
C LEU A 299 5.28 -1.37 -0.31
N GLY A 300 5.90 -1.10 0.84
CA GLY A 300 6.35 0.25 1.21
C GLY A 300 5.20 1.18 1.57
N ASN A 301 5.47 2.48 1.65
CA ASN A 301 4.43 3.46 1.92
C ASN A 301 3.57 3.72 0.68
N PHE A 302 2.25 3.64 0.83
CA PHE A 302 1.36 4.22 -0.19
C PHE A 302 1.31 5.74 -0.02
N VAL A 303 1.06 6.22 1.20
CA VAL A 303 1.00 7.65 1.51
C VAL A 303 1.69 7.88 2.84
N SER A 304 2.78 8.65 2.85
CA SER A 304 3.47 9.07 4.06
C SER A 304 4.23 10.39 3.87
N ALA A 305 4.56 11.08 4.97
CA ALA A 305 5.36 12.30 4.93
C ALA A 305 6.84 12.04 5.25
N GLN A 306 7.34 10.83 5.03
CA GLN A 306 8.73 10.47 5.29
C GLN A 306 9.65 10.95 4.15
N GLY A 307 10.89 11.35 4.48
CA GLY A 307 11.72 12.12 3.54
C GLY A 307 12.63 11.33 2.59
N ALA A 308 13.16 10.17 3.02
CA ALA A 308 14.13 9.44 2.18
C ALA A 308 13.47 8.82 0.95
N LEU A 309 14.22 8.69 -0.16
CA LEU A 309 13.72 8.06 -1.39
C LEU A 309 13.02 6.72 -1.11
N ALA A 310 13.70 5.81 -0.42
CA ALA A 310 13.16 4.49 -0.09
C ALA A 310 11.81 4.54 0.65
N ARG A 311 11.59 5.58 1.46
CA ARG A 311 10.38 5.78 2.29
C ARG A 311 9.29 6.57 1.58
N ARG A 312 9.66 7.32 0.53
CA ARG A 312 8.72 7.98 -0.38
C ARG A 312 8.27 7.03 -1.48
N THR A 313 9.02 5.96 -1.76
CA THR A 313 8.69 4.95 -2.75
C THR A 313 7.85 3.83 -2.14
N GLY A 314 6.75 3.52 -2.81
CA GLY A 314 5.95 2.32 -2.58
C GLY A 314 5.55 1.67 -3.90
N ILE A 315 4.68 0.67 -3.82
CA ILE A 315 4.06 0.06 -4.98
C ILE A 315 2.57 -0.17 -4.77
N ILE A 316 1.81 -0.12 -5.86
CA ILE A 316 0.51 -0.77 -5.97
C ILE A 316 0.82 -2.18 -6.49
N ALA A 317 0.58 -3.20 -5.68
CA ALA A 317 0.65 -4.59 -6.15
C ALA A 317 -0.68 -4.98 -6.79
N ARG A 318 -0.61 -5.76 -7.86
CA ARG A 318 -1.78 -6.40 -8.47
C ARG A 318 -1.53 -7.90 -8.54
N VAL A 319 -2.43 -8.68 -7.99
CA VAL A 319 -2.44 -10.15 -8.04
C VAL A 319 -3.70 -10.57 -8.77
N GLU A 320 -3.55 -11.34 -9.83
CA GLU A 320 -4.67 -11.94 -10.55
C GLU A 320 -4.90 -13.35 -10.02
N LEU A 321 -6.15 -13.66 -9.71
CA LEU A 321 -6.62 -14.94 -9.24
C LEU A 321 -7.40 -15.64 -10.35
N CYS A 322 -7.31 -16.97 -10.39
CA CYS A 322 -8.12 -17.80 -11.28
C CYS A 322 -8.40 -19.17 -10.65
N ARG A 323 -9.30 -19.95 -11.25
CA ARG A 323 -9.41 -21.38 -10.92
C ARG A 323 -8.20 -22.11 -11.48
N GLY A 324 -7.39 -22.67 -10.60
CA GLY A 324 -6.24 -23.49 -10.95
C GLY A 324 -6.61 -24.98 -11.12
N PRO A 325 -5.59 -25.86 -11.21
CA PRO A 325 -5.78 -27.30 -11.29
C PRO A 325 -6.67 -27.83 -10.17
N ARG A 326 -7.55 -28.78 -10.51
CA ARG A 326 -8.54 -29.38 -9.58
C ARG A 326 -9.54 -28.37 -9.00
N GLY A 327 -9.75 -27.23 -9.68
CA GLY A 327 -10.76 -26.22 -9.33
C GLY A 327 -10.41 -25.31 -8.16
N ARG A 328 -9.20 -25.44 -7.58
CA ARG A 328 -8.76 -24.61 -6.45
C ARG A 328 -8.34 -23.21 -6.91
N PRO A 329 -8.72 -22.13 -6.20
CA PRO A 329 -8.22 -20.80 -6.52
C PRO A 329 -6.70 -20.69 -6.36
N VAL A 330 -6.03 -20.12 -7.36
CA VAL A 330 -4.58 -19.88 -7.38
C VAL A 330 -4.27 -18.47 -7.89
N ALA A 331 -3.09 -17.95 -7.58
CA ALA A 331 -2.60 -16.74 -8.23
C ALA A 331 -2.12 -17.06 -9.65
N ALA A 332 -2.77 -16.46 -10.65
CA ALA A 332 -2.42 -16.57 -12.07
C ALA A 332 -1.15 -15.78 -12.39
N GLY A 333 -1.08 -14.55 -11.90
CA GLY A 333 -0.02 -13.60 -12.17
C GLY A 333 0.05 -12.53 -11.08
N ALA A 334 1.18 -11.85 -11.01
CA ALA A 334 1.34 -10.73 -10.09
C ALA A 334 2.36 -9.72 -10.63
N GLY A 335 2.05 -8.43 -10.47
CA GLY A 335 2.93 -7.34 -10.88
C GLY A 335 2.70 -6.07 -10.07
N TRP A 336 3.50 -5.04 -10.31
CA TRP A 336 3.49 -3.80 -9.54
C TRP A 336 3.41 -2.56 -10.42
N VAL A 337 2.89 -1.50 -9.85
CA VAL A 337 2.99 -0.13 -10.35
C VAL A 337 3.74 0.67 -9.28
N PRO A 338 4.82 1.39 -9.62
CA PRO A 338 5.55 2.18 -8.64
C PRO A 338 4.67 3.35 -8.22
N VAL A 339 4.82 3.79 -6.99
CA VAL A 339 4.27 5.06 -6.52
C VAL A 339 5.32 5.81 -5.71
N MET A 340 5.27 7.14 -5.76
CA MET A 340 6.18 8.00 -5.03
C MET A 340 5.47 9.20 -4.43
N MET A 341 5.71 9.47 -3.15
CA MET A 341 5.34 10.74 -2.53
C MET A 341 6.28 11.86 -3.03
N LEU A 342 5.70 12.86 -3.69
CA LEU A 342 6.36 14.08 -4.14
C LEU A 342 6.01 15.24 -3.22
N TRP A 343 6.99 16.10 -2.95
CA TRP A 343 6.79 17.37 -2.26
C TRP A 343 6.76 18.46 -3.32
N THR A 344 5.58 18.99 -3.59
CA THR A 344 5.37 20.05 -4.58
C THR A 344 5.12 21.39 -3.87
N PRO A 345 5.18 22.54 -4.58
CA PRO A 345 4.76 23.82 -3.99
C PRO A 345 3.31 23.82 -3.48
N ARG A 346 2.45 22.94 -4.01
CA ARG A 346 1.05 22.74 -3.55
C ARG A 346 0.93 21.76 -2.37
N GLY A 347 2.04 21.20 -1.90
CA GLY A 347 2.08 20.20 -0.82
C GLY A 347 2.41 18.78 -1.30
N PRO A 348 2.36 17.80 -0.36
CA PRO A 348 2.68 16.41 -0.64
C PRO A 348 1.60 15.75 -1.52
N GLU A 349 2.01 15.12 -2.61
CA GLU A 349 1.15 14.43 -3.57
C GLU A 349 1.76 13.08 -3.96
N LEU A 350 0.94 12.05 -4.05
CA LEU A 350 1.29 10.72 -4.53
C LEU A 350 1.30 10.71 -6.06
N TYR A 351 2.40 10.23 -6.61
CA TYR A 351 2.61 10.16 -8.06
C TYR A 351 3.02 8.75 -8.46
N PRO A 352 2.26 8.06 -9.32
CA PRO A 352 2.72 6.87 -10.01
C PRO A 352 3.66 7.29 -11.16
N PRO A 353 4.99 7.13 -11.04
CA PRO A 353 5.88 7.58 -12.09
C PRO A 353 5.67 6.75 -13.36
N PRO A 354 5.65 7.36 -14.56
CA PRO A 354 5.63 6.62 -15.82
C PRO A 354 7.01 6.09 -16.23
N PRO A 355 7.07 5.20 -17.22
CA PRO A 355 8.31 4.82 -17.89
C PRO A 355 9.04 6.06 -18.40
N GLY A 356 10.36 6.07 -18.28
CA GLY A 356 11.19 7.19 -18.71
C GLY A 356 11.10 8.46 -17.84
N ALA A 357 10.35 8.43 -16.72
CA ALA A 357 10.38 9.53 -15.75
C ALA A 357 11.81 9.77 -15.25
N ASP A 358 12.17 11.03 -15.05
CA ASP A 358 13.49 11.46 -14.60
C ASP A 358 13.49 11.84 -13.10
N GLY A 359 14.65 12.27 -12.59
CA GLY A 359 14.81 12.76 -11.22
C GLY A 359 14.34 11.78 -10.15
N GLY A 360 13.63 12.31 -9.15
CA GLY A 360 13.06 11.52 -8.04
C GLY A 360 12.11 10.42 -8.50
N PRO A 361 11.08 10.73 -9.32
CA PRO A 361 10.19 9.75 -9.95
C PRO A 361 10.92 8.60 -10.67
N GLY A 362 11.94 8.93 -11.48
CA GLY A 362 12.77 7.93 -12.17
C GLY A 362 13.58 7.07 -11.19
N ALA A 363 14.17 7.68 -10.17
CA ALA A 363 14.90 6.98 -9.12
C ALA A 363 14.01 6.03 -8.31
N ALA A 364 12.76 6.40 -8.06
CA ALA A 364 11.77 5.54 -7.41
C ALA A 364 11.45 4.31 -8.27
N ARG A 365 11.16 4.49 -9.57
CA ARG A 365 10.96 3.35 -10.48
C ARG A 365 12.18 2.44 -10.51
N ALA A 366 13.36 3.01 -10.70
CA ALA A 366 14.60 2.24 -10.76
C ALA A 366 14.89 1.48 -9.45
N LEU A 367 14.49 2.02 -8.30
CA LEU A 367 14.56 1.30 -7.03
C LEU A 367 13.65 0.06 -7.02
N VAL A 368 12.39 0.21 -7.46
CA VAL A 368 11.43 -0.90 -7.50
C VAL A 368 11.88 -1.98 -8.49
N GLU A 369 12.32 -1.60 -9.69
CA GLU A 369 12.79 -2.56 -10.71
C GLU A 369 14.01 -3.35 -10.23
N ARG A 370 14.94 -2.72 -9.48
CA ARG A 370 16.07 -3.44 -8.88
C ARG A 370 15.65 -4.45 -7.82
N LEU A 371 14.59 -4.17 -7.07
CA LEU A 371 14.10 -5.03 -5.99
C LEU A 371 13.17 -6.13 -6.51
N ILE A 372 12.42 -5.86 -7.58
CA ILE A 372 11.34 -6.69 -8.10
C ILE A 372 11.36 -6.67 -9.64
N PRO A 373 12.40 -7.24 -10.28
CA PRO A 373 12.58 -7.12 -11.72
C PRO A 373 11.49 -7.85 -12.51
N GLY A 374 11.15 -7.32 -13.70
CA GLY A 374 10.30 -7.99 -14.70
C GLY A 374 8.83 -8.13 -14.31
N ARG A 375 8.34 -7.26 -13.42
CA ARG A 375 6.96 -7.27 -12.91
C ARG A 375 6.25 -5.92 -13.01
N ASP A 376 6.84 -4.95 -13.70
CA ASP A 376 6.29 -3.61 -13.91
C ASP A 376 5.06 -3.64 -14.82
N LEU A 377 3.88 -3.32 -14.27
CA LEU A 377 2.61 -3.25 -14.99
C LEU A 377 2.35 -1.88 -15.61
N SER A 378 3.23 -0.92 -15.35
CA SER A 378 3.14 0.43 -15.88
C SER A 378 4.14 0.69 -17.01
N ALA A 379 4.85 -0.35 -17.48
CA ALA A 379 5.81 -0.27 -18.58
C ALA A 379 5.19 0.30 -19.88
N ASP A 380 3.91 0.01 -20.12
CA ASP A 380 3.19 0.44 -21.32
C ASP A 380 2.13 1.52 -21.00
N ALA A 381 2.30 2.25 -19.89
CA ALA A 381 1.35 3.28 -19.46
C ALA A 381 1.09 4.33 -20.54
N GLN A 382 -0.18 4.62 -20.79
CA GLN A 382 -0.55 5.74 -21.64
C GLN A 382 -0.65 7.00 -20.78
N CYS A 383 0.20 7.99 -21.07
CA CYS A 383 0.31 9.21 -20.30
C CYS A 383 -0.05 10.43 -21.13
N GLN A 384 -0.98 11.23 -20.61
CA GLN A 384 -1.34 12.52 -21.18
C GLN A 384 -0.82 13.64 -20.27
N PRO A 385 -0.50 14.83 -20.81
CA PRO A 385 -0.28 16.00 -19.98
C PRO A 385 -1.46 16.15 -19.02
N ALA A 386 -1.21 16.39 -17.74
CA ALA A 386 -2.30 16.73 -16.83
C ALA A 386 -2.90 18.05 -17.36
N GLY A 387 -4.06 17.95 -18.02
CA GLY A 387 -4.76 19.12 -18.52
C GLY A 387 -4.93 20.12 -17.37
N GLN A 388 -4.68 21.40 -17.65
CA GLN A 388 -5.18 22.47 -16.80
C GLN A 388 -6.71 22.36 -16.86
N GLY A 389 -7.30 21.56 -15.99
CA GLY A 389 -8.75 21.40 -15.89
C GLY A 389 -9.35 22.78 -15.61
N GLY A 390 -10.27 23.21 -16.48
CA GLY A 390 -10.97 24.48 -16.41
C GLY A 390 -12.00 24.56 -15.30
#